data_AF-A0A9X1M494-F1
#
_entry.id   AF-A0A9X1M494-F1
#
_cell.length_a   1.000
_cell.length_b   1.000
_cell.length_c   1.000
_cell.angle_alpha   90.00
_cell.angle_beta   90.00
_cell.angle_gamma   90.00
#
_symmetry.space_group_name_H-M   'P 1'
#
loop_
_entity.id
_entity.type
_entity.pdbx_description
1 polymer ?
#
loop_
_entity_poly.entity_id
_entity_poly.type
_entity_poly.pdbx_seq_one_letter_code
_entity_poly.pdbx_strand_id
1 'polypeptide(L)'
;MSLQSAESLTQDEAGVVLSRLDALVRWAQAQQAKILHRMETVFRDDLLEDVGREDPGLTFSLAAEEAAAILCLPTNTAKMLMSDAGQLCSTHTATLAGLEAGTLSYGHVQTVLDQSQNVPEAALAGFEKDLLAVAVAGQTSSQFRVKARRMREKTYPETIKVRHKTAFERRRVCLAPDEDGMSWLSALLPAARAQLIYTQLTTAARGGTGGRGPAAGG
;
A
#
# COMPACT_ATOMS: atom_id res chain seq x y z
N MET A 1 -20.90 16.81 4.88
CA MET A 1 -20.83 18.01 5.73
C MET A 1 -19.95 19.02 5.00
N SER A 2 -20.53 20.04 4.37
CA SER A 2 -19.80 21.01 3.53
C SER A 2 -19.20 22.12 4.40
N LEU A 3 -17.93 22.47 4.18
CA LEU A 3 -17.30 23.65 4.76
C LEU A 3 -17.83 24.89 4.02
N GLN A 4 -19.01 25.38 4.40
CA GLN A 4 -19.62 26.61 3.85
C GLN A 4 -18.73 27.85 3.99
N SER A 5 -17.61 27.76 4.72
CA SER A 5 -16.68 28.86 5.03
C SER A 5 -15.31 28.71 4.37
N ALA A 6 -15.09 27.75 3.46
CA ALA A 6 -13.77 27.53 2.86
C ALA A 6 -13.29 28.75 2.03
N GLU A 7 -14.21 29.45 1.38
CA GLU A 7 -13.92 30.62 0.53
C GLU A 7 -13.51 31.87 1.32
N SER A 8 -13.81 31.92 2.63
CA SER A 8 -13.49 33.07 3.49
C SER A 8 -12.20 32.88 4.30
N LEU A 9 -11.52 31.73 4.18
CA LEU A 9 -10.31 31.44 4.96
C LEU A 9 -9.13 32.25 4.44
N THR A 10 -8.40 32.89 5.36
CA THR A 10 -7.08 33.44 5.06
C THR A 10 -6.06 32.32 4.81
N GLN A 11 -4.88 32.64 4.26
CA GLN A 11 -3.84 31.63 4.00
C GLN A 11 -3.43 30.84 5.25
N ASP A 12 -3.22 31.53 6.38
CA ASP A 12 -2.81 30.89 7.63
C ASP A 12 -3.93 30.01 8.21
N GLU A 13 -5.17 30.48 8.17
CA GLU A 13 -6.34 29.70 8.60
C GLU A 13 -6.56 28.47 7.72
N ALA A 14 -6.43 28.61 6.39
CA ALA A 14 -6.52 27.51 5.45
C ALA A 14 -5.45 26.44 5.73
N GLY A 15 -4.22 26.86 6.04
CA GLY A 15 -3.14 25.95 6.44
C GLY A 15 -3.46 25.16 7.71
N VAL A 16 -3.96 25.84 8.75
CA VAL A 16 -4.35 25.19 10.03
C VAL A 16 -5.51 24.22 9.82
N VAL A 17 -6.55 24.62 9.06
CA VAL A 17 -7.71 23.76 8.76
C VAL A 17 -7.27 22.52 7.98
N LEU A 18 -6.45 22.69 6.94
CA LEU A 18 -5.94 21.58 6.15
C LEU A 18 -5.14 20.58 7.01
N SER A 19 -4.26 21.07 7.88
CA SER A 19 -3.49 20.22 8.79
C SER A 19 -4.38 19.42 9.76
N ARG A 20 -5.44 20.04 10.30
CA ARG A 20 -6.40 19.36 11.18
C ARG A 20 -7.22 18.31 10.43
N LEU A 21 -7.65 18.61 9.21
CA LEU A 21 -8.37 17.64 8.37
C LEU A 21 -7.49 16.43 8.03
N ASP A 22 -6.23 16.66 7.67
CA ASP A 22 -5.29 15.56 7.41
C ASP A 22 -5.06 14.69 8.67
N ALA A 23 -4.93 15.31 9.85
CA ALA A 23 -4.86 14.57 11.12
C ALA A 23 -6.13 13.74 11.39
N LEU A 24 -7.32 14.29 11.11
CA LEU A 24 -8.59 13.57 11.23
C LEU A 24 -8.66 12.38 10.27
N VAL A 25 -8.23 12.55 9.01
CA VAL A 25 -8.19 11.47 8.02
C VAL A 25 -7.27 10.35 8.48
N ARG A 26 -6.07 10.69 8.98
CA ARG A 26 -5.10 9.70 9.52
C ARG A 26 -5.67 8.95 10.72
N TRP A 27 -6.29 9.67 11.66
CA TRP A 27 -6.97 9.06 12.80
C TRP A 27 -8.10 8.13 12.36
N ALA A 28 -8.93 8.55 11.40
CA ALA A 28 -10.02 7.74 10.88
C ALA A 28 -9.52 6.47 10.19
N GLN A 29 -8.41 6.54 9.45
CA GLN A 29 -7.74 5.37 8.88
C GLN A 29 -7.24 4.41 9.97
N ALA A 30 -6.73 4.92 11.09
CA ALA A 30 -6.36 4.08 12.23
C ALA A 30 -7.58 3.34 12.83
N GLN A 31 -8.72 4.04 12.99
CA GLN A 31 -9.95 3.39 13.46
C GLN A 31 -10.46 2.35 12.46
N GLN A 32 -10.41 2.66 11.16
CA GLN A 32 -10.79 1.72 10.11
C GLN A 32 -9.96 0.43 10.19
N ALA A 33 -8.64 0.54 10.41
CA ALA A 33 -7.78 -0.63 10.61
C ALA A 33 -8.22 -1.47 11.83
N LYS A 34 -8.54 -0.83 12.96
CA LYS A 34 -9.04 -1.54 14.16
C LYS A 34 -10.35 -2.28 13.88
N ILE A 35 -11.28 -1.64 13.16
CA ILE A 35 -12.56 -2.26 12.79
C ILE A 35 -12.38 -3.41 11.81
N LEU A 36 -11.54 -3.26 10.78
CA LEU A 36 -11.24 -4.34 9.82
C LEU A 36 -10.63 -5.56 10.53
N HIS A 37 -9.70 -5.34 11.46
CA HIS A 37 -9.12 -6.42 12.25
C HIS A 37 -10.14 -7.09 13.18
N ARG A 38 -11.01 -6.29 13.83
CA ARG A 38 -12.10 -6.84 14.65
C ARG A 38 -13.07 -7.66 13.80
N MET A 39 -13.37 -7.22 12.59
CA MET A 39 -14.26 -7.92 11.67
C MET A 39 -13.72 -9.30 11.33
N GLU A 40 -12.41 -9.42 11.02
CA GLU A 40 -11.77 -10.73 10.83
C GLU A 40 -11.93 -11.65 12.05
N THR A 41 -11.87 -11.10 13.27
CA THR A 41 -12.07 -11.86 14.50
C THR A 41 -13.50 -12.35 14.64
N VAL A 42 -14.49 -11.49 14.37
CA VAL A 42 -15.91 -11.89 14.42
C VAL A 42 -16.21 -12.99 13.40
N PHE A 43 -15.76 -12.83 12.16
CA PHE A 43 -15.92 -13.87 11.13
C PHE A 43 -15.21 -15.18 11.50
N ARG A 44 -14.12 -15.12 12.28
CA ARG A 44 -13.43 -16.31 12.77
C ARG A 44 -14.30 -17.06 13.77
N ASP A 45 -14.83 -16.32 14.75
CA ASP A 45 -15.64 -16.85 15.83
C ASP A 45 -16.93 -17.47 15.27
N ASP A 46 -17.64 -16.75 14.40
CA ASP A 46 -18.87 -17.21 13.75
C ASP A 46 -18.64 -18.49 12.92
N LEU A 47 -17.56 -18.53 12.13
CA LEU A 47 -17.24 -19.69 11.29
C LEU A 47 -16.82 -20.91 12.14
N LEU A 48 -16.13 -20.68 13.25
CA LEU A 48 -15.74 -21.74 14.18
C LEU A 48 -16.98 -22.36 14.84
N GLU A 49 -17.98 -21.55 15.20
CA GLU A 49 -19.27 -22.02 15.72
C GLU A 49 -20.05 -22.84 14.68
N ASP A 50 -20.13 -22.38 13.44
CA ASP A 50 -20.91 -23.03 12.38
C ASP A 50 -20.28 -24.33 11.86
N VAL A 51 -18.95 -24.34 11.67
CA VAL A 51 -18.24 -25.43 10.98
C VAL A 51 -17.49 -26.33 11.96
N GLY A 52 -17.26 -25.88 13.20
CA GLY A 52 -16.56 -26.64 14.25
C GLY A 52 -15.05 -26.83 14.01
N ARG A 53 -14.46 -26.13 13.04
CA ARG A 53 -13.02 -26.13 12.75
C ARG A 53 -12.54 -24.75 12.34
N GLU A 54 -11.31 -24.39 12.73
CA GLU A 54 -10.68 -23.16 12.26
C GLU A 54 -10.25 -23.29 10.78
N ASP A 55 -10.55 -22.27 9.99
CA ASP A 55 -10.06 -22.11 8.61
C ASP A 55 -9.65 -20.65 8.37
N PRO A 56 -8.41 -20.27 8.76
CA PRO A 56 -7.98 -18.87 8.70
C PRO A 56 -8.02 -18.26 7.29
N GLY A 57 -7.79 -19.08 6.25
CA GLY A 57 -7.82 -18.63 4.87
C GLY A 57 -9.22 -18.30 4.38
N LEU A 58 -10.20 -19.13 4.75
CA LEU A 58 -11.61 -18.90 4.45
C LEU A 58 -12.15 -17.71 5.27
N THR A 59 -11.91 -17.67 6.58
CA THR A 59 -12.28 -16.54 7.46
C THR A 59 -11.79 -15.21 6.90
N PHE A 60 -10.51 -15.12 6.56
CA PHE A 60 -9.93 -13.90 6.00
C PHE A 60 -10.58 -13.51 4.67
N SER A 61 -10.88 -14.48 3.80
CA SER A 61 -11.48 -14.22 2.49
C SER A 61 -12.92 -13.70 2.61
N LEU A 62 -13.74 -14.31 3.47
CA LEU A 62 -15.12 -13.89 3.71
C LEU A 62 -15.18 -12.49 4.33
N ALA A 63 -14.37 -12.25 5.36
CA ALA A 63 -14.27 -10.91 5.95
C ALA A 63 -13.81 -9.86 4.92
N ALA A 64 -12.88 -10.21 4.03
CA ALA A 64 -12.44 -9.28 2.98
C ALA A 64 -13.51 -9.02 1.91
N GLU A 65 -14.37 -9.98 1.60
CA GLU A 65 -15.51 -9.80 0.70
C GLU A 65 -16.56 -8.88 1.30
N GLU A 66 -16.88 -9.07 2.59
CA GLU A 66 -17.79 -8.17 3.32
C GLU A 66 -17.22 -6.74 3.40
N ALA A 67 -15.92 -6.60 3.69
CA ALA A 67 -15.27 -5.30 3.75
C ALA A 67 -15.26 -4.61 2.37
N ALA A 68 -15.05 -5.38 1.30
CA ALA A 68 -15.13 -4.89 -0.07
C ALA A 68 -16.52 -4.37 -0.40
N ALA A 69 -17.58 -5.08 0.01
CA ALA A 69 -18.97 -4.67 -0.20
C ALA A 69 -19.31 -3.39 0.56
N ILE A 70 -18.95 -3.31 1.85
CA ILE A 70 -19.23 -2.14 2.72
C ILE A 70 -18.48 -0.89 2.22
N LEU A 71 -17.21 -1.03 1.84
CA LEU A 71 -16.35 0.08 1.44
C LEU A 71 -16.41 0.41 -0.05
N CYS A 72 -17.18 -0.35 -0.83
CA CYS A 72 -17.22 -0.26 -2.30
C CYS A 72 -15.82 -0.35 -2.94
N LEU A 73 -15.01 -1.32 -2.50
CA LEU A 73 -13.64 -1.53 -2.97
C LEU A 73 -13.51 -2.82 -3.79
N PRO A 74 -12.55 -2.91 -4.72
CA PRO A 74 -12.17 -4.20 -5.28
C PRO A 74 -11.71 -5.17 -4.18
N THR A 75 -12.06 -6.45 -4.30
CA THR A 75 -11.72 -7.48 -3.30
C THR A 75 -10.23 -7.53 -2.98
N ASN A 76 -9.36 -7.38 -3.98
CA ASN A 76 -7.91 -7.34 -3.75
C ASN A 76 -7.47 -6.14 -2.91
N THR A 77 -8.13 -4.98 -3.05
CA THR A 77 -7.85 -3.79 -2.24
C THR A 77 -8.30 -4.01 -0.79
N ALA A 78 -9.49 -4.60 -0.59
CA ALA A 78 -9.98 -4.94 0.74
C ALA A 78 -9.06 -5.96 1.45
N LYS A 79 -8.61 -7.01 0.74
CA LYS A 79 -7.63 -7.98 1.25
C LYS A 79 -6.32 -7.31 1.67
N MET A 80 -5.82 -6.35 0.89
CA MET A 80 -4.63 -5.58 1.27
C MET A 80 -4.86 -4.76 2.55
N LEU A 81 -5.98 -4.04 2.64
CA LEU A 81 -6.32 -3.24 3.83
C LEU A 81 -6.49 -4.12 5.07
N MET A 82 -7.13 -5.29 4.94
CA MET A 82 -7.28 -6.24 6.05
C MET A 82 -5.94 -6.84 6.49
N SER A 83 -5.06 -7.17 5.55
CA SER A 83 -3.70 -7.64 5.86
C SER A 83 -2.88 -6.58 6.58
N ASP A 84 -2.97 -5.31 6.14
CA ASP A 84 -2.33 -4.18 6.82
C ASP A 84 -2.93 -3.99 8.23
N ALA A 85 -4.26 -4.03 8.35
CA ALA A 85 -4.98 -3.92 9.61
C ALA A 85 -4.58 -4.99 10.63
N GLY A 86 -4.50 -6.25 10.19
CA GLY A 86 -4.05 -7.37 11.02
C GLY A 86 -2.63 -7.15 11.53
N GLN A 87 -1.70 -6.71 10.66
CA GLN A 87 -0.32 -6.42 11.07
C GLN A 87 -0.24 -5.24 12.05
N LEU A 88 -1.00 -4.17 11.82
CA LEU A 88 -1.04 -2.98 12.69
C LEU A 88 -1.59 -3.28 14.08
N CYS A 89 -2.63 -4.10 14.17
CA CYS A 89 -3.26 -4.43 15.44
C CYS A 89 -2.52 -5.52 16.24
N SER A 90 -1.66 -6.31 15.59
CA SER A 90 -0.91 -7.39 16.23
C SER A 90 0.56 -7.08 16.50
N THR A 91 1.31 -6.75 15.45
CA THR A 91 2.79 -6.72 15.48
C THR A 91 3.38 -5.33 15.34
N HIS A 92 2.62 -4.37 14.78
CA HIS A 92 3.08 -3.01 14.48
C HIS A 92 2.25 -1.94 15.20
N THR A 93 2.09 -2.12 16.51
CA THR A 93 1.20 -1.29 17.34
C THR A 93 1.74 0.13 17.54
N ALA A 94 3.07 0.34 17.50
CA ALA A 94 3.65 1.67 17.57
C ALA A 94 3.37 2.47 16.27
N THR A 95 3.35 1.77 15.13
CA THR A 95 2.97 2.35 13.84
C THR A 95 1.49 2.73 13.81
N LEU A 96 0.62 1.87 14.36
CA LEU A 96 -0.80 2.19 14.54
C LEU A 96 -1.00 3.43 15.40
N ALA A 97 -0.27 3.54 16.52
CA ALA A 97 -0.32 4.72 17.39
C ALA A 97 0.14 5.99 16.67
N GLY A 98 1.17 5.91 15.83
CA GLY A 98 1.64 7.04 15.01
C GLY A 98 0.65 7.47 13.92
N LEU A 99 -0.11 6.53 13.34
CA LEU A 99 -1.21 6.83 12.43
C LEU A 99 -2.37 7.51 13.18
N GLU A 100 -2.73 6.98 14.35
CA GLU A 100 -3.80 7.51 15.21
C GLU A 100 -3.50 8.92 15.73
N ALA A 101 -2.24 9.20 16.09
CA ALA A 101 -1.78 10.52 16.48
C ALA A 101 -1.67 11.51 15.30
N GLY A 102 -1.89 11.05 14.06
CA GLY A 102 -1.73 11.86 12.86
C GLY A 102 -0.29 12.21 12.51
N THR A 103 0.71 11.62 13.17
CA THR A 103 2.14 11.86 12.85
C THR A 103 2.59 11.10 11.61
N LEU A 104 1.95 9.96 11.31
CA LEU A 104 2.20 9.14 10.14
C LEU A 104 1.01 9.21 9.18
N SER A 105 1.29 9.30 7.89
CA SER A 105 0.28 9.04 6.85
C SER A 105 0.23 7.56 6.49
N TYR A 106 -0.85 7.10 5.85
CA TYR A 106 -0.97 5.70 5.43
C TYR A 106 0.19 5.23 4.52
N GLY A 107 0.75 6.11 3.70
CA GLY A 107 1.94 5.77 2.89
C GLY A 107 3.21 5.53 3.72
N HIS A 108 3.34 6.16 4.89
CA HIS A 108 4.41 5.84 5.85
C HIS A 108 4.15 4.48 6.49
N VAL A 109 2.91 4.21 6.89
CA VAL A 109 2.50 2.92 7.44
C VAL A 109 2.83 1.76 6.50
N GLN A 110 2.42 1.85 5.24
CA GLN A 110 2.76 0.85 4.22
C GLN A 110 4.27 0.66 4.08
N THR A 111 5.05 1.75 4.19
CA THR A 111 6.50 1.67 4.11
C THR A 111 7.09 0.92 5.30
N VAL A 112 6.57 1.11 6.51
CA VAL A 112 6.98 0.34 7.70
C VAL A 112 6.66 -1.13 7.49
N LEU A 113 5.41 -1.47 7.17
CA LEU A 113 4.97 -2.85 6.94
C LEU A 113 5.82 -3.54 5.86
N ASP A 114 6.06 -2.86 4.73
CA ASP A 114 6.91 -3.36 3.64
C ASP A 114 8.35 -3.63 4.07
N GLN A 115 8.94 -2.73 4.88
CA GLN A 115 10.31 -2.91 5.35
C GLN A 115 10.43 -3.95 6.46
N SER A 116 9.36 -4.20 7.21
CA SER A 116 9.32 -5.21 8.28
C SER A 116 9.12 -6.64 7.79
N GLN A 117 8.72 -6.87 6.54
CA GLN A 117 8.55 -8.22 5.99
C GLN A 117 9.82 -9.07 6.18
N ASN A 118 9.68 -10.30 6.68
CA ASN A 118 10.77 -11.26 6.93
C ASN A 118 11.80 -10.82 7.99
N VAL A 119 11.50 -9.80 8.80
CA VAL A 119 12.27 -9.53 10.02
C VAL A 119 11.88 -10.58 11.07
N PRO A 120 12.84 -11.20 11.78
CA PRO A 120 12.53 -12.16 12.84
C PRO A 120 11.61 -11.54 13.90
N GLU A 121 10.62 -12.30 14.36
CA GLU A 121 9.60 -11.82 15.30
C GLU A 121 10.21 -11.20 16.57
N ALA A 122 11.25 -11.82 17.13
CA ALA A 122 11.94 -11.32 18.32
C ALA A 122 12.63 -9.94 18.11
N ALA A 123 12.95 -9.58 16.87
CA ALA A 123 13.62 -8.32 16.53
C ALA A 123 12.67 -7.28 15.92
N LEU A 124 11.42 -7.67 15.62
CA LEU A 124 10.46 -6.86 14.89
C LEU A 124 10.08 -5.58 15.64
N ALA A 125 9.79 -5.68 16.94
CA ALA A 125 9.43 -4.51 17.75
C ALA A 125 10.57 -3.49 17.89
N GLY A 126 11.83 -3.96 17.95
CA GLY A 126 12.99 -3.08 17.95
C GLY A 126 13.17 -2.39 16.60
N PHE A 127 13.05 -3.16 15.52
CA PHE A 127 13.16 -2.64 14.15
C PHE A 127 12.04 -1.64 13.80
N GLU A 128 10.81 -1.87 14.27
CA GLU A 128 9.69 -0.93 14.14
C GLU A 128 10.05 0.41 14.80
N LYS A 129 10.54 0.40 16.04
CA LYS A 129 10.97 1.62 16.75
C LYS A 129 12.08 2.35 15.99
N ASP A 130 13.06 1.63 15.48
CA ASP A 130 14.15 2.22 14.69
C ASP A 130 13.63 2.85 13.39
N LEU A 131 12.67 2.21 12.71
CA LEU A 131 12.02 2.79 11.53
C LEU A 131 11.28 4.07 11.87
N LEU A 132 10.50 4.08 12.95
CA LEU A 132 9.74 5.24 13.40
C LEU A 132 10.65 6.39 13.83
N ALA A 133 11.80 6.11 14.45
CA ALA A 133 12.79 7.13 14.81
C ALA A 133 13.40 7.84 13.58
N VAL A 134 13.45 7.16 12.43
CA VAL A 134 13.94 7.72 11.17
C VAL A 134 12.84 8.44 10.38
N ALA A 135 11.57 8.23 10.72
CA ALA A 135 10.44 8.96 10.15
C ALA A 135 10.39 10.37 10.75
N VAL A 136 10.96 11.33 10.03
CA VAL A 136 11.02 12.73 10.48
C VAL A 136 9.71 13.46 10.13
N ALA A 137 9.21 14.30 11.04
CA ALA A 137 8.05 15.15 10.78
C ALA A 137 8.25 15.99 9.49
N GLY A 138 7.24 16.03 8.63
CA GLY A 138 7.29 16.72 7.34
C GLY A 138 8.00 15.95 6.21
N GLN A 139 8.54 14.77 6.47
CA GLN A 139 9.07 13.90 5.42
C GLN A 139 7.94 13.27 4.59
N THR A 140 8.14 13.13 3.28
CA THR A 140 7.19 12.38 2.43
C THR A 140 7.41 10.87 2.58
N SER A 141 6.36 10.07 2.33
CA SER A 141 6.45 8.61 2.36
C SER A 141 7.53 8.06 1.43
N SER A 142 7.72 8.68 0.26
CA SER A 142 8.78 8.32 -0.68
C SER A 142 10.19 8.57 -0.13
N GLN A 143 10.42 9.72 0.51
CA GLN A 143 11.71 10.02 1.14
C GLN A 143 11.96 9.08 2.32
N PHE A 144 10.93 8.79 3.12
CA PHE A 144 11.02 7.83 4.22
C PHE A 144 11.37 6.44 3.70
N ARG A 145 10.72 5.98 2.63
CA ARG A 145 10.99 4.68 2.00
C ARG A 145 12.44 4.49 1.60
N VAL A 146 13.11 5.52 1.08
CA VAL A 146 14.54 5.44 0.76
C VAL A 146 15.39 5.23 2.01
N LYS A 147 15.12 5.97 3.10
CA LYS A 147 15.85 5.83 4.36
C LYS A 147 15.59 4.49 5.04
N ALA A 148 14.32 4.11 5.15
CA ALA A 148 13.86 2.84 5.72
C ALA A 148 14.50 1.66 4.98
N ARG A 149 14.54 1.71 3.64
CA ARG A 149 15.22 0.69 2.83
C ARG A 149 16.72 0.60 3.16
N ARG A 150 17.45 1.72 3.21
CA ARG A 150 18.88 1.71 3.54
C ARG A 150 19.15 1.17 4.94
N MET A 151 18.31 1.54 5.91
CA MET A 151 18.40 1.05 7.28
C MET A 151 18.20 -0.47 7.31
N ARG A 152 17.14 -0.96 6.66
CA ARG A 152 16.87 -2.39 6.52
C ARG A 152 18.03 -3.14 5.86
N GLU A 153 18.56 -2.63 4.76
CA GLU A 153 19.67 -3.27 4.02
C GLU A 153 20.93 -3.39 4.88
N LYS A 154 21.19 -2.43 5.76
CA LYS A 154 22.29 -2.46 6.72
C LYS A 154 22.07 -3.46 7.85
N THR A 155 20.85 -3.52 8.39
CA THR A 155 20.53 -4.35 9.58
C THR A 155 20.26 -5.81 9.23
N TYR A 156 19.66 -6.09 8.07
CA TYR A 156 19.26 -7.45 7.65
C TYR A 156 19.66 -7.79 6.19
N PRO A 157 20.95 -7.96 5.89
CA PRO A 157 21.44 -8.22 4.52
C PRO A 157 20.88 -9.50 3.89
N GLU A 158 20.64 -10.55 4.69
CA GLU A 158 20.10 -11.82 4.21
C GLU A 158 18.66 -11.68 3.68
N THR A 159 17.88 -10.75 4.24
CA THR A 159 16.50 -10.49 3.79
C THR A 159 16.44 -9.91 2.38
N ILE A 160 17.52 -9.29 1.89
CA ILE A 160 17.63 -8.80 0.50
C ILE A 160 17.60 -9.98 -0.47
N LYS A 161 18.34 -11.06 -0.18
CA LYS A 161 18.38 -12.26 -1.04
C LYS A 161 17.02 -12.96 -1.06
N VAL A 162 16.39 -13.09 0.11
CA VAL A 162 15.05 -13.67 0.25
C VAL A 162 14.01 -12.82 -0.50
N ARG A 163 14.00 -11.50 -0.32
CA ARG A 163 13.08 -10.61 -1.06
C ARG A 163 13.34 -10.56 -2.55
N HIS A 164 14.60 -10.63 -2.99
CA HIS A 164 14.89 -10.71 -4.41
C HIS A 164 14.30 -11.99 -5.01
N LYS A 165 14.43 -13.13 -4.31
CA LYS A 165 13.81 -14.40 -4.70
C LYS A 165 12.28 -14.31 -4.70
N THR A 166 11.66 -13.79 -3.64
CA THR A 166 10.19 -13.62 -3.54
C THR A 166 9.65 -12.61 -4.57
N ALA A 167 10.34 -11.50 -4.82
CA ALA A 167 9.95 -10.53 -5.84
C ALA A 167 10.14 -11.07 -7.26
N PHE A 168 11.17 -11.90 -7.47
CA PHE A 168 11.38 -12.65 -8.70
C PHE A 168 10.28 -13.69 -8.94
N GLU A 169 9.74 -14.32 -7.89
CA GLU A 169 8.59 -15.24 -8.00
C GLU A 169 7.27 -14.49 -8.26
N ARG A 170 7.14 -13.24 -7.81
CA ARG A 170 5.95 -12.38 -8.02
C ARG A 170 5.95 -11.63 -9.37
N ARG A 171 6.91 -11.89 -10.27
CA ARG A 171 6.96 -11.25 -11.59
C ARG A 171 5.65 -11.52 -12.34
N ARG A 172 4.98 -10.46 -12.76
CA ARG A 172 3.70 -10.55 -13.49
C ARG A 172 3.57 -9.42 -14.49
N VAL A 173 2.83 -9.68 -15.56
CA VAL A 173 2.39 -8.69 -16.53
C VAL A 173 0.87 -8.70 -16.50
N CYS A 174 0.27 -7.53 -16.34
CA CYS A 174 -1.17 -7.33 -16.29
C CYS A 174 -1.56 -6.42 -17.44
N LEU A 175 -2.61 -6.80 -18.16
CA LEU A 175 -3.26 -5.96 -19.16
C LEU A 175 -4.65 -5.61 -18.63
N ALA A 176 -4.93 -4.33 -18.47
CA ALA A 176 -6.22 -3.83 -18.02
C ALA A 176 -6.83 -2.95 -19.13
N PRO A 177 -8.05 -3.25 -19.60
CA PRO A 177 -8.71 -2.40 -20.59
C PRO A 177 -9.01 -1.01 -20.01
N ASP A 178 -9.00 -0.01 -20.88
CA ASP A 178 -9.37 1.39 -20.60
C ASP A 178 -10.40 1.87 -21.64
N GLU A 179 -10.94 3.07 -21.48
CA GLU A 179 -11.89 3.66 -22.43
C GLU A 179 -11.27 3.87 -23.82
N ASP A 180 -12.12 4.07 -24.83
CA ASP A 180 -11.72 4.33 -26.23
C ASP A 180 -10.85 3.24 -26.91
N GLY A 181 -10.96 1.99 -26.45
CA GLY A 181 -10.20 0.87 -27.01
C GLY A 181 -8.72 0.85 -26.61
N MET A 182 -8.36 1.62 -25.59
CA MET A 182 -7.02 1.65 -25.02
C MET A 182 -6.88 0.62 -23.90
N SER A 183 -5.64 0.34 -23.47
CA SER A 183 -5.38 -0.58 -22.36
C SER A 183 -4.08 -0.22 -21.63
N TRP A 184 -4.10 -0.35 -20.31
CA TRP A 184 -2.92 -0.27 -19.47
C TRP A 184 -2.17 -1.60 -19.47
N LEU A 185 -0.89 -1.56 -19.86
CA LEU A 185 0.05 -2.67 -19.70
C LEU A 185 0.98 -2.38 -18.52
N SER A 186 0.86 -3.15 -17.43
CA SER A 186 1.66 -3.02 -16.22
C SER A 186 2.52 -4.27 -16.00
N ALA A 187 3.82 -4.10 -15.74
CA ALA A 187 4.74 -5.21 -15.51
C ALA A 187 5.55 -5.02 -14.22
N LEU A 188 5.50 -6.03 -13.33
CA LEU A 188 6.39 -6.11 -12.16
C LEU A 188 7.59 -6.99 -12.52
N LEU A 189 8.77 -6.37 -12.63
CA LEU A 189 9.98 -7.01 -13.12
C LEU A 189 11.21 -6.60 -12.29
N PRO A 190 12.33 -7.35 -12.37
CA PRO A 190 13.60 -6.89 -11.81
C PRO A 190 13.99 -5.54 -12.43
N ALA A 191 14.45 -4.60 -11.60
CA ALA A 191 14.65 -3.20 -11.98
C ALA A 191 15.48 -3.01 -13.26
N ALA A 192 16.57 -3.77 -13.42
CA ALA A 192 17.40 -3.70 -14.63
C ALA A 192 16.62 -4.07 -15.91
N ARG A 193 15.73 -5.08 -15.85
CA ARG A 193 14.88 -5.48 -16.98
C ARG A 193 13.73 -4.51 -17.20
N ALA A 194 13.12 -4.00 -16.13
CA ALA A 194 12.08 -2.98 -16.21
C ALA A 194 12.60 -1.72 -16.93
N GLN A 195 13.83 -1.29 -16.61
CA GLN A 195 14.45 -0.11 -17.24
C GLN A 195 14.67 -0.31 -18.74
N LEU A 196 15.16 -1.48 -19.16
CA LEU A 196 15.34 -1.80 -20.59
C LEU A 196 14.02 -1.77 -21.34
N ILE A 197 12.97 -2.42 -20.80
CA ILE A 197 11.65 -2.46 -21.43
C ILE A 197 11.03 -1.06 -21.48
N TYR A 198 11.14 -0.27 -20.40
CA TYR A 198 10.66 1.10 -20.38
C TYR A 198 11.32 1.96 -21.45
N THR A 199 12.65 1.89 -21.59
CA THR A 199 13.37 2.63 -22.63
C THR A 199 12.93 2.21 -24.03
N GLN A 200 12.79 0.90 -24.30
CA GLN A 200 12.33 0.41 -25.60
C GLN A 200 10.90 0.86 -25.92
N LEU A 201 9.96 0.73 -24.96
CA LEU A 201 8.58 1.17 -25.12
C LEU A 201 8.49 2.68 -25.34
N THR A 202 9.26 3.47 -24.59
CA THR A 202 9.29 4.93 -24.72
C THR A 202 9.86 5.36 -26.07
N THR A 203 10.90 4.69 -26.56
CA THR A 203 11.47 4.94 -27.89
C THR A 203 10.48 4.55 -28.99
N ALA A 204 9.83 3.39 -28.89
CA ALA A 204 8.83 2.95 -29.86
C ALA A 204 7.61 3.91 -29.89
N ALA A 205 7.13 4.34 -28.73
CA ALA A 205 6.02 5.29 -28.63
C ALA A 205 6.35 6.66 -29.25
N ARG A 206 7.60 7.12 -29.13
CA ARG A 206 8.06 8.38 -29.74
C ARG A 206 8.43 8.24 -31.23
N GLY A 207 8.75 7.04 -31.69
CA GLY A 207 9.10 6.74 -33.08
C GLY A 207 7.90 6.46 -34.00
N GLY A 208 6.68 6.41 -33.46
CA GLY A 208 5.44 6.09 -34.16
C GLY A 208 4.81 7.25 -34.93
N THR A 209 5.58 7.98 -35.73
CA THR A 209 5.06 8.83 -36.82
C THR A 209 5.97 8.66 -38.03
N GLY A 210 5.66 7.67 -38.88
CA GLY A 210 6.45 7.41 -40.09
C GLY A 210 6.12 6.10 -40.77
N GLY A 211 4.84 5.87 -41.11
CA GLY A 211 4.39 4.67 -41.81
C GLY A 211 3.33 4.97 -42.86
N ARG A 212 3.68 5.78 -43.87
CA ARG A 212 2.91 5.91 -45.11
C ARG A 212 2.90 4.54 -45.81
N GLY A 213 1.77 3.85 -45.80
CA GLY A 213 1.58 2.63 -46.58
C GLY A 213 1.84 2.89 -48.06
N PRO A 214 2.44 1.95 -48.80
CA PRO A 214 2.70 2.14 -50.23
C PRO A 214 1.36 2.16 -50.97
N ALA A 215 1.13 3.23 -51.73
CA ALA A 215 0.06 3.27 -52.71
C ALA A 215 0.42 2.30 -53.84
N ALA A 216 -0.34 1.21 -53.97
CA ALA A 216 -0.31 0.38 -55.16
C ALA A 216 -0.94 1.18 -56.31
N GLY A 217 -0.12 1.47 -57.33
CA GLY A 217 -0.57 1.90 -58.65
C GLY A 217 -0.32 0.77 -59.64
N GLY A 218 -1.32 0.51 -60.48
CA GLY A 218 -1.33 -0.53 -61.52
C GLY A 218 -2.74 -1.03 -61.76
#